data_AF-A0A6A0HDI6-F1
#
_entry.id   AF-A0A6A0HDI6-F1
#
_cell.length_a   1.000
_cell.length_b   1.000
_cell.length_c   1.000
_cell.angle_alpha   90.00
_cell.angle_beta   90.00
_cell.angle_gamma   90.00
#
_symmetry.space_group_name_H-M   'P 1'
#
loop_
_entity.id
_entity.type
_entity.pdbx_description
1 polymer ?
#
loop_
_entity_poly.entity_id
_entity_poly.type
_entity_poly.pdbx_seq_one_letter_code
_entity_poly.pdbx_strand_id
1 'polypeptide(L)'
;MADDCHESETQESASELSSQLRGGMSLCDDQEVPVSEEFLAFMQQTMRHKQEWALKKAALAQKNVDSNALITQHGDEVVPREEHPDAVRSREMRALYGEAAPQLHAMETAVQLAFDRIATRHHAAVWPNIPLNVIFSDQ
;
A
#
# COMPACT_ATOMS: atom_id res chain seq x y z
N MET A 1 -44.78 4.11 -27.26
CA MET A 1 -44.34 2.74 -27.59
C MET A 1 -42.94 2.62 -27.00
N ALA A 2 -42.86 2.06 -25.78
CA ALA A 2 -42.23 0.76 -25.47
C ALA A 2 -40.68 0.93 -25.50
N ASP A 3 -39.92 0.62 -24.46
CA ASP A 3 -39.95 -0.61 -23.67
C ASP A 3 -39.69 -0.39 -22.17
N ASP A 4 -40.45 -1.14 -21.37
CA ASP A 4 -40.27 -1.43 -19.94
C ASP A 4 -39.27 -2.59 -19.86
N CYS A 5 -38.06 -2.36 -19.33
CA CYS A 5 -37.04 -3.38 -19.21
C CYS A 5 -36.95 -3.81 -17.74
N HIS A 6 -37.51 -5.00 -17.48
CA HIS A 6 -37.60 -5.67 -16.19
C HIS A 6 -36.22 -6.26 -15.81
N GLU A 7 -35.47 -5.58 -14.94
CA GLU A 7 -34.28 -6.13 -14.25
C GLU A 7 -34.62 -6.36 -12.78
N SER A 8 -35.18 -7.53 -12.45
CA SER A 8 -35.61 -7.83 -11.08
C SER A 8 -35.20 -9.21 -10.56
N GLU A 9 -34.51 -10.05 -11.34
CA GLU A 9 -34.23 -11.44 -10.92
C GLU A 9 -32.79 -11.70 -10.44
N THR A 10 -31.84 -10.77 -10.64
CA THR A 10 -30.43 -10.98 -10.24
C THR A 10 -30.07 -10.43 -8.84
N GLN A 11 -30.99 -9.70 -8.21
CA GLN A 11 -30.71 -8.95 -6.98
C GLN A 11 -30.91 -9.78 -5.71
N GLU A 12 -31.78 -10.79 -5.74
CA GLU A 12 -32.09 -11.61 -4.56
C GLU A 12 -30.95 -12.59 -4.22
N SER A 13 -30.33 -13.24 -5.22
CA SER A 13 -29.27 -14.24 -4.99
C SER A 13 -27.98 -13.66 -4.40
N ALA A 14 -27.63 -12.42 -4.76
CA ALA A 14 -26.46 -11.74 -4.18
C ALA A 14 -26.73 -11.30 -2.73
N SER A 15 -27.98 -10.98 -2.41
CA SER A 15 -28.41 -10.59 -1.07
C SER A 15 -28.34 -11.76 -0.09
N GLU A 16 -28.70 -12.97 -0.52
CA GLU A 16 -28.60 -14.19 0.28
C GLU A 16 -27.14 -14.57 0.55
N LEU A 17 -26.28 -14.51 -0.48
CA LEU A 17 -24.85 -14.76 -0.33
C LEU A 17 -24.21 -13.76 0.64
N SER A 18 -24.59 -12.48 0.55
CA SER A 18 -24.09 -11.42 1.44
C SER A 18 -24.53 -11.62 2.90
N SER A 19 -25.71 -12.20 3.11
CA SER A 19 -26.23 -12.53 4.43
C SER A 19 -25.54 -13.78 5.01
N GLN A 20 -25.18 -14.77 4.19
CA GLN A 20 -24.36 -15.92 4.61
C GLN A 20 -22.93 -15.49 5.00
N LEU A 21 -22.31 -14.57 4.26
CA LEU A 21 -20.99 -14.03 4.59
C LEU A 21 -21.00 -13.13 5.84
N ARG A 22 -22.14 -12.49 6.17
CA ARG A 22 -22.32 -11.71 7.41
C ARG A 22 -22.41 -12.55 8.67
N GLY A 23 -22.68 -13.86 8.54
CA GLY A 23 -22.86 -14.77 9.67
C GLY A 23 -21.62 -14.96 10.53
N GLY A 24 -20.43 -14.63 10.04
CA GLY A 24 -19.16 -14.86 10.73
C GLY A 24 -18.88 -16.36 10.92
N MET A 25 -17.62 -16.77 10.81
CA MET A 25 -17.22 -18.10 11.29
C MET A 25 -17.22 -18.05 12.82
N SER A 26 -18.36 -18.37 13.44
CA SER A 26 -18.41 -18.78 14.84
C SER A 26 -17.70 -20.13 14.90
N LEU A 27 -16.41 -20.12 15.29
CA LEU A 27 -15.75 -21.32 15.78
C LEU A 27 -16.51 -21.70 17.05
N CYS A 28 -17.28 -22.78 16.97
CA CYS A 28 -17.73 -23.46 18.18
C CYS A 28 -16.46 -23.79 19.00
N ASP A 29 -16.37 -23.17 20.17
CA ASP A 29 -15.34 -23.44 21.17
C ASP A 29 -15.31 -24.94 21.52
N ASP A 30 -14.12 -25.40 21.91
CA ASP A 30 -13.77 -26.74 22.42
C ASP A 30 -13.14 -27.75 21.43
N GLN A 31 -12.72 -27.34 20.23
CA GLN A 31 -11.80 -28.17 19.44
C GLN A 31 -10.36 -27.71 19.65
N GLU A 32 -9.61 -28.43 20.48
CA GLU A 32 -8.16 -28.30 20.59
C GLU A 32 -7.55 -28.60 19.22
N VAL A 33 -7.21 -27.56 18.46
CA VAL A 33 -6.55 -27.71 17.16
C VAL A 33 -5.13 -28.19 17.44
N PRO A 34 -4.76 -29.44 17.08
CA PRO A 34 -3.42 -29.93 17.34
C PRO A 34 -2.43 -29.10 16.53
N VAL A 35 -1.54 -28.41 17.23
CA VAL A 35 -0.47 -27.63 16.59
C VAL A 35 0.48 -28.62 15.92
N SER A 36 0.39 -28.74 14.60
CA SER A 36 1.26 -29.62 13.85
C SER A 36 2.71 -29.14 13.92
N GLU A 37 3.65 -30.07 13.85
CA GLU A 37 5.08 -29.77 13.79
C GLU A 37 5.43 -28.87 12.58
N GLU A 38 4.74 -29.07 11.45
CA GLU A 38 4.88 -28.25 10.25
C GLU A 38 4.47 -26.79 10.50
N PHE A 39 3.40 -26.57 11.26
CA PHE A 39 2.96 -25.23 11.62
C PHE A 39 3.99 -24.54 12.54
N LEU A 40 4.55 -25.28 13.50
CA LEU A 40 5.65 -24.77 14.35
C LEU A 40 6.87 -24.37 13.52
N ALA A 41 7.26 -25.20 12.54
CA ALA A 41 8.38 -24.90 11.64
C ALA A 41 8.11 -23.62 10.81
N PHE A 42 6.90 -23.48 10.26
CA PHE A 42 6.48 -22.26 9.54
C PHE A 42 6.53 -21.01 10.44
N MET A 43 6.07 -21.12 11.68
CA MET A 43 6.09 -20.02 12.63
C MET A 43 7.53 -19.61 12.99
N GLN A 44 8.43 -20.58 13.17
CA GLN A 44 9.86 -20.31 13.38
C GLN A 44 10.48 -19.56 12.19
N GLN A 45 10.18 -20.01 10.96
CA GLN A 45 10.66 -19.35 9.75
C GLN A 45 10.12 -17.91 9.63
N THR A 46 8.83 -17.73 9.94
CA THR A 46 8.18 -16.41 9.93
C THR A 46 8.83 -15.46 10.93
N MET A 47 9.18 -15.94 12.13
CA MET A 47 9.88 -15.13 13.14
C MET A 47 11.27 -14.69 12.65
N ARG A 48 12.04 -15.60 12.03
CA ARG A 48 13.37 -15.26 11.47
C ARG A 48 13.26 -14.17 10.39
N HIS A 49 12.34 -14.31 9.44
CA HIS A 49 12.13 -13.30 8.40
C HIS A 49 11.72 -11.93 8.99
N LYS A 50 10.86 -11.92 10.01
CA LYS A 50 10.48 -10.67 10.70
C LYS A 50 11.68 -9.99 11.34
N GLN A 51 12.56 -10.76 11.99
CA GLN A 51 13.78 -10.25 12.61
C GLN A 51 14.75 -9.69 11.56
N GLU A 52 14.99 -10.43 10.48
CA GLU A 52 15.86 -9.97 9.38
C GLU A 52 15.34 -8.68 8.73
N TRP A 53 14.02 -8.61 8.50
CA TRP A 53 13.40 -7.41 7.94
C TRP A 53 13.49 -6.23 8.90
N ALA A 54 13.30 -6.43 10.20
CA ALA A 54 13.46 -5.39 11.20
C ALA A 54 14.90 -4.85 11.25
N LEU A 55 15.90 -5.73 11.19
CA LEU A 55 17.32 -5.34 11.13
C LEU A 55 17.65 -4.57 9.85
N LYS A 56 17.19 -5.03 8.69
CA LYS A 56 17.37 -4.32 7.41
C LYS A 56 16.73 -2.93 7.44
N LYS A 57 15.52 -2.82 8.00
CA LYS A 57 14.80 -1.56 8.15
C LYS A 57 15.54 -0.60 9.08
N ALA A 58 16.06 -1.08 10.21
CA ALA A 58 16.86 -0.27 11.13
C ALA A 58 18.18 0.21 10.49
N ALA A 59 18.88 -0.65 9.75
CA ALA A 59 20.11 -0.30 9.04
C ALA A 59 19.88 0.77 7.95
N LEU A 60 18.77 0.67 7.21
CA LEU A 60 18.39 1.68 6.21
C LEU A 60 18.05 3.01 6.89
N ALA A 61 17.32 2.97 8.01
CA ALA A 61 17.01 4.17 8.77
C ALA A 61 18.27 4.87 9.31
N GLN A 62 19.27 4.13 9.82
CA GLN A 62 20.55 4.69 10.27
C GLN A 62 21.33 5.33 9.12
N LYS A 63 21.45 4.65 7.97
CA LYS A 63 22.11 5.22 6.78
C LYS A 63 21.48 6.54 6.33
N ASN A 64 20.16 6.65 6.41
CA ASN A 64 19.44 7.88 6.08
C ASN A 64 19.64 9.00 7.11
N VAL A 65 19.98 8.69 8.36
CA VAL A 65 20.26 9.67 9.42
C VAL A 65 21.71 10.14 9.33
N ASP A 66 22.66 9.23 9.09
CA ASP A 66 24.08 9.54 8.95
C ASP A 66 24.36 10.39 7.69
N SER A 67 23.68 10.11 6.58
CA SER A 67 23.76 10.95 5.37
C SER A 67 23.20 12.36 5.61
N ASN A 68 22.20 12.51 6.47
CA ASN A 68 21.59 13.81 6.79
C ASN A 68 22.40 14.58 7.85
N ALA A 69 23.09 13.88 8.77
CA ALA A 69 23.93 14.50 9.80
C ALA A 69 25.28 15.00 9.26
N LEU A 70 25.83 14.36 8.22
CA LEU A 70 27.07 14.79 7.57
C LEU A 70 26.93 16.13 6.81
N ILE A 71 25.71 16.48 6.40
CA ILE A 71 25.42 17.73 5.67
C ILE A 71 25.57 18.97 6.58
N THR A 72 25.51 18.82 7.90
CA THR A 72 25.37 19.97 8.83
C THR A 72 26.70 20.45 9.44
N GLN A 73 27.83 19.74 9.25
CA GLN A 73 29.07 20.02 10.00
C GLN A 73 30.27 20.53 9.18
N HIS A 74 30.19 20.59 7.85
CA HIS A 74 31.30 21.10 7.02
C HIS A 74 30.91 22.40 6.33
N GLY A 75 31.41 23.51 6.88
CA GLY A 75 31.45 24.79 6.19
C GLY A 75 32.47 24.77 5.05
N ASP A 76 32.06 25.34 3.92
CA ASP A 76 32.90 25.85 2.82
C ASP A 76 33.68 24.84 1.95
N GLU A 77 33.25 23.58 1.90
CA GLU A 77 33.60 22.70 0.79
C GLU A 77 32.50 22.80 -0.28
N VAL A 78 32.88 22.98 -1.55
CA VAL A 78 31.97 23.01 -2.69
C VAL A 78 31.27 21.65 -2.77
N VAL A 79 30.16 21.52 -2.04
CA VAL A 79 29.21 20.44 -2.21
C VAL A 79 28.87 20.47 -3.70
N PRO A 80 29.07 19.38 -4.47
CA PRO A 80 28.61 19.33 -5.85
C PRO A 80 27.15 19.73 -5.78
N ARG A 81 26.81 20.89 -6.37
CA ARG A 81 25.44 21.41 -6.32
C ARG A 81 24.57 20.29 -6.86
N GLU A 82 23.86 19.59 -5.97
CA GLU A 82 23.11 18.41 -6.36
C GLU A 82 22.20 18.88 -7.49
N GLU A 83 22.37 18.25 -8.65
CA GLU A 83 21.59 18.62 -9.82
C GLU A 83 20.13 18.51 -9.43
N HIS A 84 19.36 19.56 -9.68
CA HIS A 84 17.93 19.55 -9.35
C HIS A 84 17.31 18.28 -9.92
N PRO A 85 16.51 17.51 -9.16
CA PRO A 85 16.00 16.21 -9.60
C PRO A 85 15.29 16.30 -10.96
N ASP A 86 14.60 17.40 -11.22
CA ASP A 86 13.95 17.66 -12.52
C ASP A 86 14.95 17.81 -13.69
N ALA A 87 16.14 18.34 -13.42
CA ALA A 87 17.21 18.47 -14.41
C ALA A 87 17.78 17.10 -14.77
N VAL A 88 17.97 16.23 -13.77
CA VAL A 88 18.38 14.83 -13.96
C VAL A 88 17.34 14.08 -14.79
N ARG A 89 16.07 14.14 -14.37
CA ARG A 89 14.93 13.51 -15.07
C ARG A 89 14.78 14.00 -16.50
N SER A 90 14.95 15.30 -16.74
CA SER A 90 14.87 15.89 -18.08
C SER A 90 16.00 15.43 -19.00
N ARG A 91 17.22 15.29 -18.46
CA ARG A 91 18.37 14.75 -19.19
C ARG A 91 18.15 13.29 -19.56
N GLU A 92 17.67 12.47 -18.63
CA GLU A 92 17.37 11.06 -18.86
C GLU A 92 16.26 10.88 -19.90
N MET A 93 15.19 11.66 -19.80
CA MET A 93 14.13 11.62 -20.82
C MET A 93 14.64 12.01 -22.20
N ARG A 94 15.50 13.03 -22.31
CA ARG A 94 16.11 13.39 -23.59
C ARG A 94 17.06 12.30 -24.11
N ALA A 95 17.77 11.59 -23.24
CA ALA A 95 18.63 10.48 -23.62
C ALA A 95 17.84 9.26 -24.13
N LEU A 96 16.69 8.96 -23.52
CA LEU A 96 15.85 7.81 -23.89
C LEU A 96 14.94 8.09 -25.10
N TYR A 97 14.33 9.27 -25.14
CA TYR A 97 13.25 9.60 -26.07
C TYR A 97 13.59 10.70 -27.07
N GLY A 98 14.79 11.29 -26.99
CA GLY A 98 15.28 12.28 -27.94
C GLY A 98 14.40 13.52 -28.04
N GLU A 99 14.03 13.89 -29.27
CA GLU A 99 13.19 15.05 -29.57
C GLU A 99 11.73 14.86 -29.12
N ALA A 100 11.27 13.62 -28.97
CA ALA A 100 9.91 13.31 -28.50
C ALA A 100 9.78 13.36 -26.96
N ALA A 101 10.87 13.56 -26.24
CA ALA A 101 10.89 13.67 -24.77
C ALA A 101 9.85 14.66 -24.19
N PRO A 102 9.73 15.92 -24.66
CA PRO A 102 8.72 16.85 -24.13
C PRO A 102 7.28 16.38 -24.39
N GLN A 103 7.03 15.73 -25.53
CA GLN A 103 5.71 15.21 -25.86
C GLN A 103 5.32 14.06 -24.92
N LEU A 104 6.21 13.09 -24.72
CA LEU A 104 6.00 11.97 -23.80
C LEU A 104 5.82 12.45 -22.36
N HIS A 105 6.64 13.40 -21.92
CA HIS A 105 6.51 13.98 -20.59
C HIS A 105 5.14 14.65 -20.37
N ALA A 106 4.66 15.39 -21.37
CA ALA A 106 3.35 16.02 -21.33
C ALA A 106 2.22 14.97 -21.25
N MET A 107 2.33 13.88 -22.03
CA MET A 107 1.35 12.79 -22.00
C MET A 107 1.32 12.07 -20.64
N GLU A 108 2.49 11.74 -20.09
CA GLU A 108 2.62 11.13 -18.76
C GLU A 108 1.99 12.02 -17.68
N THR A 109 2.30 13.32 -17.72
CA THR A 109 1.76 14.30 -16.78
C THR A 109 0.24 14.43 -16.92
N ALA A 110 -0.29 14.41 -18.15
CA ALA A 110 -1.74 14.45 -18.37
C ALA A 110 -2.45 13.23 -17.75
N VAL A 111 -1.85 12.04 -17.87
CA VAL A 111 -2.38 10.81 -17.24
C VAL A 111 -2.31 10.90 -15.71
N GLN A 112 -1.19 11.35 -15.16
CA GLN A 112 -1.03 11.53 -13.72
C GLN A 112 -2.04 12.55 -13.17
N LEU A 113 -2.25 13.68 -13.84
CA LEU A 113 -3.25 14.67 -13.46
C LEU A 113 -4.68 14.12 -13.51
N ALA A 114 -4.98 13.29 -14.50
CA ALA A 114 -6.28 12.62 -14.57
C ALA A 114 -6.48 11.66 -13.39
N PHE A 115 -5.45 10.90 -13.04
CA PHE A 115 -5.45 10.04 -11.86
C PHE A 115 -5.62 10.85 -10.57
N ASP A 116 -4.82 11.90 -10.36
CA ASP A 116 -4.87 12.75 -9.17
C ASP A 116 -6.25 13.41 -9.02
N ARG A 117 -6.88 13.81 -10.13
CA ARG A 117 -8.25 14.33 -10.14
C ARG A 117 -9.26 13.30 -9.65
N ILE A 118 -9.14 12.04 -10.08
CA ILE A 118 -10.03 10.96 -9.63
C ILE A 118 -9.77 10.66 -8.16
N ALA A 119 -8.50 10.55 -7.76
CA ALA A 119 -8.09 10.26 -6.38
C ALA A 119 -8.55 11.34 -5.40
N THR A 120 -8.40 12.62 -5.74
CA THR A 120 -8.86 13.75 -4.91
C THR A 120 -10.39 13.80 -4.82
N ARG A 121 -11.09 13.61 -5.94
CA ARG A 121 -12.56 13.63 -5.96
C ARG A 121 -13.16 12.50 -5.14
N HIS A 122 -12.62 11.30 -5.25
CA HIS A 122 -13.17 10.10 -4.64
C HIS A 122 -12.47 9.69 -3.35
N HIS A 123 -11.59 10.53 -2.79
CA HIS A 123 -10.86 10.36 -1.53
C HIS A 123 -11.41 9.17 -0.74
N ALA A 124 -10.86 7.98 -1.03
CA ALA A 124 -11.45 6.75 -0.55
C ALA A 124 -11.57 6.89 0.96
N ALA A 125 -12.79 6.78 1.49
CA ALA A 125 -12.99 6.86 2.91
C ALA A 125 -12.01 5.86 3.53
N VAL A 126 -11.07 6.36 4.32
CA VAL A 126 -10.13 5.51 5.06
C VAL A 126 -11.05 4.55 5.78
N TRP A 127 -10.97 3.27 5.43
CA TRP A 127 -11.84 2.23 5.97
C TRP A 127 -11.94 2.51 7.46
N PRO A 128 -13.17 2.64 8.04
CA PRO A 128 -13.27 3.17 9.38
C PRO A 128 -12.35 2.34 10.26
N ASN A 129 -11.36 2.99 10.86
CA ASN A 129 -10.52 2.40 11.89
C ASN A 129 -11.43 2.26 13.11
N ILE A 130 -12.33 1.27 13.07
CA ILE A 130 -13.31 1.02 14.10
C ILE A 130 -12.53 0.53 15.31
N PRO A 131 -12.43 1.32 16.39
CA PRO A 131 -11.81 0.82 17.61
C PRO A 131 -12.68 -0.33 18.14
N LEU A 132 -12.15 -1.55 18.09
CA LEU A 132 -12.83 -2.71 18.65
C LEU A 132 -12.71 -2.64 20.18
N ASN A 133 -13.84 -2.46 20.85
CA ASN A 133 -13.92 -2.62 22.29
C ASN A 133 -14.36 -4.07 22.58
N VAL A 134 -13.39 -4.96 22.80
CA VAL A 134 -13.66 -6.35 23.18
C VAL A 134 -13.82 -6.42 24.70
N ILE A 135 -15.06 -6.58 25.16
CA ILE A 135 -15.36 -6.87 26.56
C ILE A 135 -15.42 -8.38 26.69
N PHE A 136 -14.43 -8.97 27.35
CA PHE A 136 -14.47 -10.38 27.74
C PHE A 136 -15.27 -10.49 29.04
N SER A 137 -16.34 -11.27 29.01
CA SER A 137 -17.06 -11.64 30.23
C SER A 137 -16.44 -12.94 30.75
N ASP A 138 -15.85 -12.91 31.94
CA ASP A 138 -15.47 -14.13 32.66
C ASP A 138 -16.76 -14.88 33.05
N GLN A 139 -16.90 -16.13 32.63
CA GLN A 139 -17.87 -17.08 33.16
C GLN A 139 -17.18 -18.07 34.10
#